data_AF-A0A5N7K050-F1
#
_entry.id   AF-A0A5N7K050-F1
#
_cell.length_a   1.000
_cell.length_b   1.000
_cell.length_c   1.000
_cell.angle_alpha   90.00
_cell.angle_beta   90.00
_cell.angle_gamma   90.00
#
_symmetry.space_group_name_H-M   'P 1'
#
loop_
_entity.id
_entity.type
_entity.pdbx_description
1 polymer ?
#
loop_
_entity_poly.entity_id
_entity_poly.type
_entity_poly.pdbx_seq_one_letter_code
_entity_poly.pdbx_strand_id
1 'polypeptide(L)'
;MRPFFKTWLTICLLMPLAAHATNREQRLPNVNGFTPKVHSAPGTAKTAKLTVKRPTQLSKAHNGKATPGLMAVNTKQSSNVLSRAVNVLGTPYRWGGSSPSKGFDCSGLVKYAFNDVKAVDLPRTSNAMAAGHGMKVDRKDLKPGDLLFFKLKSRQVNHVAIYMGNDRFIHAPSRGKAVSIDTLKKPFWDKNYVVAKRVLPKEQSNLRIVQR
;
A
#
# COMPACT_ATOMS: atom_id res chain seq x y z
N MET A 1 -32.36 -36.43 -48.66
CA MET A 1 -32.64 -35.22 -49.47
C MET A 1 -32.85 -34.05 -48.50
N ARG A 2 -32.36 -32.85 -48.85
CA ARG A 2 -32.14 -31.67 -47.97
C ARG A 2 -33.44 -31.09 -47.38
N PRO A 3 -33.34 -30.29 -46.30
CA PRO A 3 -33.70 -28.87 -46.45
C PRO A 3 -32.69 -27.91 -45.76
N PHE A 4 -32.14 -26.95 -46.50
CA PHE A 4 -32.60 -25.55 -46.59
C PHE A 4 -32.39 -24.73 -45.30
N PHE A 5 -31.16 -24.23 -45.11
CA PHE A 5 -30.89 -23.03 -44.32
C PHE A 5 -29.82 -22.20 -45.02
N LYS A 6 -30.27 -21.26 -45.85
CA LYS A 6 -29.47 -20.14 -46.33
C LYS A 6 -30.34 -18.89 -46.37
N THR A 7 -29.67 -17.77 -46.13
CA THR A 7 -30.08 -16.36 -46.30
C THR A 7 -30.95 -15.76 -45.19
N TRP A 8 -30.30 -15.07 -44.26
CA TRP A 8 -30.65 -13.67 -43.99
C TRP A 8 -29.45 -12.93 -43.38
N LEU A 9 -28.66 -12.36 -44.27
CA LEU A 9 -27.88 -11.15 -44.03
C LEU A 9 -28.72 -10.04 -44.68
N THR A 10 -29.14 -9.03 -43.90
CA THR A 10 -29.23 -7.60 -44.27
C THR A 10 -30.22 -6.87 -43.33
N ILE A 11 -29.87 -5.61 -43.04
CA ILE A 11 -30.69 -4.56 -42.41
C ILE A 11 -30.55 -4.46 -40.88
N CYS A 12 -29.66 -3.55 -40.45
CA CYS A 12 -30.00 -2.45 -39.53
C CYS A 12 -28.79 -1.51 -39.41
N LEU A 13 -28.60 -0.68 -40.42
CA LEU A 13 -27.78 0.52 -40.36
C LEU A 13 -28.74 1.71 -40.23
N LEU A 14 -28.36 2.69 -39.40
CA LEU A 14 -29.06 3.91 -39.00
C LEU A 14 -30.09 3.79 -37.86
N MET A 15 -29.61 3.96 -36.62
CA MET A 15 -30.40 4.63 -35.58
C MET A 15 -29.90 6.08 -35.40
N PRO A 16 -30.81 7.06 -35.34
CA PRO A 16 -30.49 8.47 -35.17
C PRO A 16 -30.13 8.84 -33.73
N LEU A 17 -29.15 9.74 -33.64
CA LEU A 17 -28.66 10.38 -32.44
C LEU A 17 -29.74 11.33 -31.88
N ALA A 18 -30.38 10.95 -30.78
CA ALA A 18 -31.20 11.86 -29.98
C ALA A 18 -30.98 11.57 -28.49
N ALA A 19 -30.16 12.40 -27.85
CA ALA A 19 -30.17 12.55 -26.40
C ALA A 19 -30.05 14.04 -26.09
N HIS A 20 -31.23 14.64 -25.88
CA HIS A 20 -31.37 15.91 -25.20
C HIS A 20 -31.01 15.71 -23.72
N ALA A 21 -30.08 16.52 -23.20
CA ALA A 21 -30.04 16.84 -21.78
C ALA A 21 -29.41 18.23 -21.62
N THR A 22 -30.28 19.20 -21.33
CA THR A 22 -29.96 20.59 -21.06
C THR A 22 -29.09 20.69 -19.81
N ASN A 23 -27.89 21.26 -19.98
CA ASN A 23 -27.00 21.61 -18.88
C ASN A 23 -27.59 22.84 -18.19
N ARG A 24 -28.41 22.61 -17.17
CA ARG A 24 -28.88 23.64 -16.24
C ARG A 24 -27.88 23.72 -15.11
N GLU A 25 -27.02 24.74 -15.14
CA GLU A 25 -26.22 25.17 -14.00
C GLU A 25 -27.13 25.38 -12.79
N GLN A 26 -27.01 24.50 -11.79
CA GLN A 26 -27.46 24.79 -10.44
C GLN A 26 -26.27 25.30 -9.64
N ARG A 27 -26.07 26.61 -9.72
CA ARG A 27 -25.23 27.42 -8.84
C ARG A 27 -25.78 27.30 -7.42
N LEU A 28 -25.14 26.49 -6.58
CA LEU A 28 -25.45 26.43 -5.14
C LEU A 28 -24.87 27.67 -4.43
N PRO A 29 -25.61 28.29 -3.50
CA PRO A 29 -25.17 29.48 -2.80
C PRO A 29 -24.09 29.19 -1.75
N ASN A 30 -23.21 30.18 -1.63
CA ASN A 30 -22.15 30.40 -0.65
C ASN A 30 -22.63 30.26 0.81
N VAL A 31 -21.94 29.44 1.61
CA VAL A 31 -22.03 29.44 3.08
C VAL A 31 -20.64 29.57 3.69
N ASN A 32 -20.11 30.78 3.65
CA ASN A 32 -19.04 31.21 4.55
C ASN A 32 -19.63 31.42 5.94
N GLY A 33 -19.23 30.61 6.92
CA GLY A 33 -19.57 30.87 8.31
C GLY A 33 -19.40 29.68 9.24
N PHE A 34 -18.16 29.35 9.60
CA PHE A 34 -17.90 28.72 10.88
C PHE A 34 -16.51 29.14 11.38
N THR A 35 -16.49 30.12 12.27
CA THR A 35 -15.32 30.51 13.07
C THR A 35 -15.36 29.75 14.39
N PRO A 36 -14.35 28.94 14.75
CA PRO A 36 -14.20 28.52 16.13
C PRO A 36 -13.52 29.64 16.92
N LYS A 37 -14.31 30.32 17.76
CA LYS A 37 -13.82 31.20 18.82
C LYS A 37 -13.20 30.34 19.92
N VAL A 38 -11.87 30.20 19.91
CA VAL A 38 -11.14 29.59 21.04
C VAL A 38 -10.65 30.71 21.94
N HIS A 39 -11.27 30.82 23.11
CA HIS A 39 -10.74 31.59 24.22
C HIS A 39 -9.48 30.89 24.74
N SER A 40 -8.31 31.51 24.57
CA SER A 40 -7.08 31.13 25.27
C SER A 40 -6.80 32.16 26.35
N ALA A 41 -7.06 31.78 27.61
CA ALA A 41 -6.53 32.46 28.78
C ALA A 41 -5.25 31.73 29.26
N PRO A 42 -4.27 32.44 29.86
CA PRO A 42 -2.96 31.89 30.18
C PRO A 42 -2.98 31.11 31.50
N GLY A 43 -2.56 29.84 31.44
CA GLY A 43 -2.44 28.93 32.59
C GLY A 43 -0.99 28.49 32.81
N THR A 44 -0.39 29.12 33.80
CA THR A 44 0.82 28.79 34.58
C THR A 44 1.43 27.38 34.47
N ALA A 45 2.75 27.39 34.26
CA ALA A 45 3.67 26.27 34.41
C ALA A 45 3.70 25.70 35.84
N LYS A 46 3.76 24.37 35.98
CA LYS A 46 4.41 23.69 37.10
C LYS A 46 5.15 22.43 36.64
N THR A 47 6.45 22.47 36.91
CA THR A 47 7.46 21.43 36.82
C THR A 47 7.12 20.25 37.73
N ALA A 48 7.15 19.02 37.22
CA ALA A 48 7.22 17.81 38.03
C ALA A 48 8.31 16.89 37.47
N LYS A 49 9.43 16.85 38.18
CA LYS A 49 10.64 16.06 37.92
C LYS A 49 10.43 14.69 38.57
N LEU A 50 10.19 13.66 37.77
CA LEU A 50 10.11 12.27 38.25
C LEU A 50 11.38 11.52 37.85
N THR A 51 12.26 11.40 38.84
CA THR A 51 13.45 10.55 38.84
C THR A 51 13.03 9.08 38.79
N VAL A 52 13.32 8.39 37.69
CA VAL A 52 13.24 6.92 37.63
C VAL A 52 14.65 6.35 37.71
N LYS A 53 14.89 5.61 38.79
CA LYS A 53 16.11 4.87 39.09
C LYS A 53 16.32 3.73 38.09
N ARG A 54 17.55 3.58 37.63
CA ARG A 54 18.08 2.46 36.85
C ARG A 54 18.10 1.17 37.69
N PRO A 55 17.65 0.03 37.13
CA PRO A 55 18.27 -1.25 37.43
C PRO A 55 18.92 -1.83 36.16
N THR A 56 20.22 -2.08 36.31
CA THR A 56 20.93 -3.30 35.88
C THR A 56 20.59 -3.91 34.53
N GLN A 57 21.53 -3.71 33.60
CA GLN A 57 21.68 -4.51 32.39
C GLN A 57 21.88 -5.98 32.75
N LEU A 58 20.98 -6.84 32.30
CA LEU A 58 21.22 -8.27 32.16
C LEU A 58 21.29 -8.58 30.66
N SER A 59 22.46 -8.31 30.07
CA SER A 59 22.78 -8.74 28.72
C SER A 59 23.17 -10.21 28.75
N LYS A 60 22.31 -11.08 28.19
CA LYS A 60 22.73 -12.44 27.79
C LYS A 60 22.23 -12.76 26.38
N ALA A 61 23.17 -12.55 25.46
CA ALA A 61 23.49 -13.37 24.30
C ALA A 61 22.33 -13.94 23.45
N HIS A 62 22.07 -13.28 22.32
CA HIS A 62 21.95 -14.01 21.05
C HIS A 62 22.95 -13.44 20.04
N ASN A 63 23.97 -14.27 19.79
CA ASN A 63 25.07 -14.02 18.90
C ASN A 63 24.58 -14.16 17.45
N GLY A 64 24.27 -13.04 16.82
CA GLY A 64 24.20 -12.91 15.38
C GLY A 64 24.86 -11.59 15.02
N LYS A 65 26.09 -11.65 14.48
CA LYS A 65 26.80 -10.48 13.94
C LYS A 65 26.02 -9.88 12.78
N ALA A 66 25.02 -9.05 13.08
CA ALA A 66 24.44 -8.11 12.14
C ALA A 66 25.26 -6.82 12.22
N THR A 67 26.00 -6.53 11.16
CA THR A 67 26.76 -5.30 10.99
C THR A 67 25.81 -4.09 10.98
N PRO A 68 25.98 -3.08 11.87
CA PRO A 68 25.00 -2.00 12.07
C PRO A 68 24.61 -1.22 10.81
N GLY A 69 25.53 -1.04 9.86
CA GLY A 69 25.29 -0.28 8.63
C GLY A 69 24.33 -0.95 7.64
N LEU A 70 24.34 -2.28 7.53
CA LEU A 70 23.52 -3.03 6.56
C LEU A 70 22.04 -3.07 6.96
N MET A 71 21.76 -3.11 8.27
CA MET A 71 20.40 -2.97 8.78
C MET A 71 19.89 -1.53 8.59
N ALA A 72 20.73 -0.52 8.85
CA ALA A 72 20.34 0.88 8.76
C ALA A 72 19.90 1.33 7.35
N VAL A 73 20.53 0.82 6.28
CA VAL A 73 20.16 1.20 4.90
C VAL A 73 18.84 0.58 4.46
N ASN A 74 18.59 -0.70 4.77
CA ASN A 74 17.29 -1.34 4.49
C ASN A 74 16.17 -0.66 5.32
N THR A 75 16.48 -0.26 6.56
CA THR A 75 15.56 0.58 7.36
C THR A 75 15.25 1.90 6.66
N LYS A 76 16.24 2.58 6.07
CA LYS A 76 16.01 3.83 5.32
C LYS A 76 15.13 3.61 4.08
N GLN A 77 15.38 2.56 3.30
CA GLN A 77 14.56 2.23 2.13
C GLN A 77 13.11 1.89 2.53
N SER A 78 12.94 1.03 3.55
CA SER A 78 11.61 0.70 4.08
C SER A 78 10.87 1.94 4.61
N SER A 79 11.59 2.85 5.29
CA SER A 79 11.01 4.09 5.80
C SER A 79 10.52 4.96 4.65
N ASN A 80 11.33 5.13 3.59
CA ASN A 80 10.94 5.93 2.43
C ASN A 80 9.70 5.36 1.72
N VAL A 81 9.66 4.03 1.53
CA VAL A 81 8.49 3.34 0.96
C VAL A 81 7.24 3.63 1.79
N LEU A 82 7.33 3.46 3.11
CA LEU A 82 6.21 3.67 4.01
C LEU A 82 5.78 5.13 4.08
N SER A 83 6.72 6.07 4.11
CA SER A 83 6.42 7.50 4.06
C SER A 83 5.65 7.87 2.79
N ARG A 84 6.07 7.37 1.61
CA ARG A 84 5.32 7.60 0.36
C ARG A 84 3.91 7.02 0.41
N ALA A 85 3.77 5.80 0.91
CA ALA A 85 2.46 5.16 1.03
C ALA A 85 1.53 5.93 2.00
N VAL A 86 2.07 6.38 3.14
CA VAL A 86 1.33 7.15 4.15
C VAL A 86 0.92 8.52 3.61
N ASN A 87 1.77 9.18 2.82
CA ASN A 87 1.47 10.49 2.22
C ASN A 87 0.25 10.48 1.29
N VAL A 88 -0.17 9.31 0.82
CA VAL A 88 -1.34 9.16 -0.06
C VAL A 88 -2.54 8.50 0.64
N LEU A 89 -2.51 8.40 1.97
CA LEU A 89 -3.70 8.00 2.75
C LEU A 89 -4.91 8.85 2.37
N GLY A 90 -6.08 8.21 2.29
CA GLY A 90 -7.31 8.88 1.87
C GLY A 90 -7.47 9.03 0.36
N THR A 91 -6.45 8.73 -0.46
CA THR A 91 -6.59 8.76 -1.92
C THR A 91 -7.61 7.70 -2.39
N PRO A 92 -8.61 8.04 -3.23
CA PRO A 92 -9.64 7.08 -3.65
C PRO A 92 -9.10 5.87 -4.40
N TYR A 93 -9.75 4.72 -4.20
CA TYR A 93 -9.48 3.53 -5.00
C TYR A 93 -9.94 3.73 -6.44
N ARG A 94 -9.06 3.44 -7.40
CA ARG A 94 -9.38 3.40 -8.83
C ARG A 94 -8.72 2.19 -9.47
N TRP A 95 -9.52 1.36 -10.15
CA TRP A 95 -9.01 0.21 -10.89
C TRP A 95 -8.03 0.67 -11.97
N GLY A 96 -6.83 0.10 -12.01
CA GLY A 96 -5.78 0.55 -12.92
C GLY A 96 -5.01 1.79 -12.40
N GLY A 97 -5.48 2.44 -11.33
CA GLY A 97 -4.91 3.65 -10.78
C GLY A 97 -3.52 3.45 -10.18
N SER A 98 -2.63 4.42 -10.39
CA SER A 98 -1.22 4.37 -9.99
C SER A 98 -0.64 5.74 -9.62
N SER A 99 -1.49 6.76 -9.40
CA SER A 99 -1.01 8.10 -9.02
C SER A 99 -1.95 8.78 -8.01
N PRO A 100 -1.45 9.72 -7.19
CA PRO A 100 -2.29 10.44 -6.21
C PRO A 100 -3.45 11.18 -6.87
N SER A 101 -3.20 11.81 -8.03
CA SER A 101 -4.20 12.59 -8.76
C SER A 101 -5.30 11.75 -9.40
N LYS A 102 -4.99 10.50 -9.80
CA LYS A 102 -5.93 9.61 -10.50
C LYS A 102 -6.49 8.52 -9.60
N GLY A 103 -6.01 8.38 -8.37
CA GLY A 103 -6.34 7.27 -7.49
C GLY A 103 -5.44 6.05 -7.67
N PHE A 104 -5.63 5.07 -6.78
CA PHE A 104 -4.81 3.86 -6.72
C PHE A 104 -5.64 2.58 -6.76
N ASP A 105 -5.15 1.52 -7.41
CA ASP A 105 -5.48 0.16 -7.00
C ASP A 105 -4.42 -0.42 -6.06
N CYS A 106 -4.64 -1.63 -5.55
CA CYS A 106 -3.75 -2.23 -4.55
C CYS A 106 -2.29 -2.32 -5.04
N SER A 107 -2.09 -2.83 -6.25
CA SER A 107 -0.78 -2.96 -6.88
C SER A 107 -0.20 -1.62 -7.36
N GLY A 108 -1.05 -0.67 -7.76
CA GLY A 108 -0.64 0.67 -8.17
C GLY A 108 -0.09 1.47 -7.00
N LEU A 109 -0.71 1.36 -5.82
CA LEU A 109 -0.17 1.94 -4.59
C LEU A 109 1.21 1.37 -4.26
N VAL A 110 1.39 0.05 -4.40
CA VAL A 110 2.69 -0.60 -4.16
C VAL A 110 3.73 -0.09 -5.15
N LYS A 111 3.45 -0.10 -6.46
CA LYS A 111 4.39 0.43 -7.46
C LYS A 111 4.78 1.89 -7.18
N TYR A 112 3.80 2.72 -6.81
CA TYR A 112 4.05 4.12 -6.47
C TYR A 112 4.96 4.26 -5.24
N ALA A 113 4.72 3.50 -4.16
CA ALA A 113 5.52 3.57 -2.95
C ALA A 113 6.97 3.12 -3.17
N PHE A 114 7.17 2.14 -4.06
CA PHE A 114 8.48 1.56 -4.40
C PHE A 114 9.21 2.24 -5.57
N ASN A 115 8.62 3.26 -6.20
CA ASN A 115 9.13 3.85 -7.44
C ASN A 115 10.61 4.29 -7.38
N ASP A 116 11.09 4.77 -6.23
CA ASP A 116 12.45 5.28 -6.10
C ASP A 116 13.44 4.21 -5.59
N VAL A 117 13.01 2.95 -5.49
CA VAL A 117 13.86 1.81 -5.12
C VAL A 117 14.42 1.19 -6.39
N LYS A 118 15.57 1.70 -6.86
CA LYS A 118 16.18 1.34 -8.16
C LYS A 118 16.35 -0.16 -8.42
N ALA A 119 16.54 -0.97 -7.38
CA ALA A 119 16.77 -2.41 -7.51
C ALA A 119 15.48 -3.26 -7.52
N VAL A 120 14.30 -2.64 -7.43
CA VAL A 120 13.02 -3.34 -7.27
C VAL A 120 12.11 -3.02 -8.45
N ASP A 121 12.10 -3.93 -9.43
CA ASP A 121 11.09 -3.91 -10.49
C ASP A 121 9.92 -4.83 -10.10
N LEU A 122 8.75 -4.21 -9.86
CA LEU A 122 7.54 -4.92 -9.48
C LEU A 122 6.57 -5.02 -10.66
N PRO A 123 6.07 -6.23 -10.97
CA PRO A 123 5.02 -6.41 -11.96
C PRO A 123 3.78 -5.55 -11.68
N ARG A 124 2.96 -5.26 -12.69
CA ARG A 124 1.78 -4.38 -12.52
C ARG A 124 0.69 -4.99 -11.65
N THR A 125 0.55 -6.31 -11.59
CA THR A 125 -0.55 -6.98 -10.90
C THR A 125 -0.10 -7.64 -9.61
N SER A 126 -0.97 -7.65 -8.60
CA SER A 126 -0.71 -8.30 -7.31
C SER A 126 -0.38 -9.78 -7.43
N ASN A 127 -1.06 -10.48 -8.36
CA ASN A 127 -0.80 -11.89 -8.67
C ASN A 127 0.63 -12.10 -9.20
N ALA A 128 1.06 -11.30 -10.16
CA ALA A 128 2.42 -11.39 -10.71
C ALA A 128 3.50 -10.98 -9.69
N MET A 129 3.23 -9.98 -8.84
CA MET A 129 4.14 -9.65 -7.73
C MET A 129 4.30 -10.83 -6.75
N ALA A 130 3.21 -11.55 -6.44
CA ALA A 130 3.26 -12.74 -5.59
C ALA A 130 4.07 -13.87 -6.24
N ALA A 131 3.92 -14.08 -7.55
CA ALA A 131 4.63 -15.10 -8.31
C ALA A 131 6.10 -14.75 -8.62
N GLY A 132 6.45 -13.46 -8.70
CA GLY A 132 7.75 -12.97 -9.16
C GLY A 132 8.89 -13.12 -8.15
N HIS A 133 9.89 -12.24 -8.22
CA HIS A 133 11.05 -12.27 -7.33
C HIS A 133 10.73 -11.78 -5.90
N GLY A 134 11.67 -12.00 -4.98
CA GLY A 134 11.56 -11.63 -3.56
C GLY A 134 11.60 -12.84 -2.62
N MET A 135 12.16 -12.62 -1.43
CA MET A 135 12.28 -13.66 -0.41
C MET A 135 10.93 -13.88 0.26
N LYS A 136 10.44 -15.13 0.32
CA LYS A 136 9.28 -15.48 1.16
C LYS A 136 9.62 -15.21 2.63
N VAL A 137 8.69 -14.59 3.36
CA VAL A 137 8.87 -14.22 4.76
C VAL A 137 7.80 -14.89 5.60
N ASP A 138 8.22 -15.55 6.67
CA ASP A 138 7.31 -16.08 7.67
C ASP A 138 6.65 -14.94 8.43
N ARG A 139 5.41 -15.13 8.86
CA ARG A 139 4.63 -14.07 9.52
C ARG A 139 5.31 -13.49 10.77
N LYS A 140 6.05 -14.33 11.51
CA LYS A 140 6.83 -13.93 12.69
C LYS A 140 8.04 -13.05 12.35
N ASP A 141 8.53 -13.12 11.12
CA ASP A 141 9.74 -12.44 10.64
C ASP A 141 9.42 -11.22 9.75
N LEU A 142 8.16 -10.80 9.74
CA LEU A 142 7.69 -9.63 9.01
C LEU A 142 8.42 -8.37 9.46
N LYS A 143 8.86 -7.59 8.48
CA LYS A 143 9.51 -6.29 8.69
C LYS A 143 8.80 -5.21 7.90
N PRO A 144 8.78 -3.96 8.41
CA PRO A 144 8.20 -2.84 7.68
C PRO A 144 8.74 -2.77 6.25
N GLY A 145 7.85 -2.59 5.27
CA GLY A 145 8.17 -2.65 3.85
C GLY A 145 7.98 -4.02 3.18
N ASP A 146 7.75 -5.10 3.92
CA ASP A 146 7.39 -6.39 3.31
C ASP A 146 6.02 -6.30 2.63
N LEU A 147 5.85 -7.00 1.51
CA LEU A 147 4.59 -7.07 0.77
C LEU A 147 3.75 -8.23 1.29
N LEU A 148 2.49 -7.97 1.61
CA LEU A 148 1.53 -8.97 2.05
C LEU A 148 0.56 -9.28 0.92
N PHE A 149 0.34 -10.56 0.64
CA PHE A 149 -0.53 -11.01 -0.45
C PHE A 149 -1.75 -11.77 0.08
N PHE A 150 -2.91 -11.50 -0.52
CA PHE A 150 -4.19 -12.03 -0.06
C PHE A 150 -5.04 -12.56 -1.23
N LYS A 151 -5.95 -13.49 -0.90
CA LYS A 151 -6.94 -14.08 -1.82
C LYS A 151 -8.37 -13.68 -1.43
N LEU A 152 -8.77 -12.44 -1.73
CA LEU A 152 -10.02 -11.86 -1.22
C LEU A 152 -11.29 -12.29 -1.97
N LYS A 153 -11.17 -12.53 -3.28
CA LYS A 153 -12.34 -12.73 -4.18
C LYS A 153 -12.11 -13.85 -5.20
N SER A 154 -10.97 -14.53 -5.15
CA SER A 154 -10.64 -15.60 -6.07
C SER A 154 -9.78 -16.64 -5.36
N ARG A 155 -9.56 -17.79 -6.01
CA ARG A 155 -8.65 -18.83 -5.48
C ARG A 155 -7.18 -18.45 -5.54
N GLN A 156 -6.84 -17.43 -6.33
CA GLN A 156 -5.47 -16.95 -6.51
C GLN A 156 -5.26 -15.64 -5.74
N VAL A 157 -4.00 -15.20 -5.62
CA VAL A 157 -3.69 -13.87 -5.08
C VAL A 157 -4.34 -12.81 -5.99
N ASN A 158 -5.09 -11.91 -5.37
CA ASN A 158 -5.74 -10.81 -6.07
C ASN A 158 -5.65 -9.47 -5.32
N HIS A 159 -5.00 -9.43 -4.17
CA HIS A 159 -4.80 -8.22 -3.38
C HIS A 159 -3.40 -8.19 -2.78
N VAL A 160 -2.83 -6.99 -2.67
CA VAL A 160 -1.51 -6.74 -2.07
C VAL A 160 -1.56 -5.54 -1.12
N ALA A 161 -0.73 -5.58 -0.08
CA ALA A 161 -0.55 -4.51 0.90
C ALA A 161 0.93 -4.35 1.28
N ILE A 162 1.28 -3.21 1.88
CA ILE A 162 2.63 -2.94 2.41
C ILE A 162 2.58 -3.03 3.94
N TYR A 163 3.38 -3.90 4.53
CA TYR A 163 3.45 -4.08 5.98
C TYR A 163 4.12 -2.88 6.64
N MET A 164 3.53 -2.40 7.74
CA MET A 164 3.99 -1.21 8.48
C MET A 164 4.66 -1.57 9.82
N GLY A 165 4.66 -2.85 10.21
CA GLY A 165 4.99 -3.28 11.57
C GLY A 165 3.74 -3.45 12.44
N ASN A 166 3.89 -4.15 13.58
CA ASN A 166 2.85 -4.31 14.60
C ASN A 166 1.52 -4.83 14.06
N ASP A 167 1.56 -5.82 13.17
CA ASP A 167 0.39 -6.39 12.49
C ASP A 167 -0.42 -5.39 11.64
N ARG A 168 0.11 -4.20 11.35
CA ARG A 168 -0.56 -3.18 10.54
C ARG A 168 -0.01 -3.17 9.12
N PHE A 169 -0.87 -2.82 8.17
CA PHE A 169 -0.50 -2.67 6.78
C PHE A 169 -1.32 -1.57 6.10
N ILE A 170 -0.73 -0.95 5.07
CA ILE A 170 -1.38 0.05 4.23
C ILE A 170 -1.71 -0.55 2.86
N HIS A 171 -2.89 -0.24 2.33
CA HIS A 171 -3.38 -0.77 1.06
C HIS A 171 -4.46 0.13 0.44
N ALA A 172 -4.75 -0.10 -0.84
CA ALA A 172 -5.95 0.41 -1.50
C ALA A 172 -6.99 -0.74 -1.60
N PRO A 173 -8.01 -0.80 -0.72
CA PRO A 173 -8.84 -2.00 -0.50
C PRO A 173 -9.75 -2.39 -1.68
N SER A 174 -10.57 -1.47 -2.15
CA SER A 174 -11.59 -1.74 -3.17
C SER A 174 -12.28 -0.46 -3.64
N ARG A 175 -13.01 -0.57 -4.75
CA ARG A 175 -13.90 0.49 -5.26
C ARG A 175 -14.85 1.00 -4.16
N GLY A 176 -15.06 2.31 -4.11
CA GLY A 176 -15.85 3.00 -3.08
C GLY A 176 -15.11 3.27 -1.77
N LYS A 177 -13.85 2.85 -1.65
CA LYS A 177 -12.98 3.12 -0.49
C LYS A 177 -11.75 3.89 -0.92
N ALA A 178 -10.95 4.30 0.06
CA ALA A 178 -9.69 5.01 -0.13
C ALA A 178 -8.50 4.21 0.42
N VAL A 179 -7.28 4.64 0.09
CA VAL A 179 -6.05 4.14 0.71
C VAL A 179 -6.18 4.26 2.23
N SER A 180 -6.04 3.14 2.93
CA SER A 180 -6.29 3.03 4.36
C SER A 180 -5.28 2.11 5.04
N ILE A 181 -5.27 2.14 6.37
CA ILE A 181 -4.49 1.21 7.19
C ILE A 181 -5.43 0.19 7.81
N ASP A 182 -5.07 -1.08 7.70
CA ASP A 182 -5.77 -2.20 8.31
C ASP A 182 -4.81 -3.04 9.16
N THR A 183 -5.31 -4.12 9.77
CA THR A 183 -4.51 -5.01 10.60
C THR A 183 -4.77 -6.49 10.32
N LEU A 184 -3.70 -7.29 10.37
CA LEU A 184 -3.72 -8.75 10.27
C LEU A 184 -4.45 -9.41 11.45
N LYS A 185 -4.70 -8.69 12.55
CA LYS A 185 -5.48 -9.20 13.68
C LYS A 185 -6.98 -9.32 13.38
N LYS A 186 -7.49 -8.66 12.33
CA LYS A 186 -8.89 -8.82 11.92
C LYS A 186 -9.09 -10.20 11.27
N PRO A 187 -10.11 -10.99 11.68
CA PRO A 187 -10.34 -12.34 11.15
C PRO A 187 -10.43 -12.42 9.63
N PHE A 188 -11.01 -11.39 8.99
CA PHE A 188 -11.09 -11.31 7.53
C PHE A 188 -9.70 -11.30 6.88
N TRP A 189 -8.75 -10.50 7.39
CA TRP A 189 -7.41 -10.40 6.82
C TRP A 189 -6.57 -11.63 7.16
N ASP A 190 -6.73 -12.14 8.37
CA ASP A 190 -6.06 -13.35 8.84
C ASP A 190 -6.40 -14.56 7.98
N LYS A 191 -7.70 -14.83 7.78
CA LYS A 191 -8.21 -15.94 6.96
C LYS A 191 -7.76 -15.88 5.49
N ASN A 192 -7.61 -14.67 4.95
CA ASN A 192 -7.31 -14.48 3.53
C ASN A 192 -5.82 -14.25 3.24
N TYR A 193 -4.96 -14.22 4.25
CA TYR A 193 -3.52 -14.11 4.10
C TYR A 193 -2.97 -15.34 3.37
N VAL A 194 -2.07 -15.11 2.40
CA VAL A 194 -1.46 -16.18 1.60
C VAL A 194 0.03 -16.28 1.86
N VAL A 195 0.75 -15.19 1.65
CA VAL A 195 2.21 -15.15 1.74
C VAL A 195 2.68 -13.71 1.92
N ALA A 196 3.83 -13.54 2.55
CA ALA A 196 4.56 -12.29 2.54
C ALA A 196 5.87 -12.42 1.76
N LYS A 197 6.28 -11.35 1.09
CA LYS A 197 7.55 -11.30 0.37
C LYS A 197 8.32 -10.03 0.71
N ARG A 198 9.61 -10.20 0.97
CA ARG A 198 10.58 -9.12 1.07
C ARG A 198 11.22 -8.90 -0.28
N VAL A 199 10.93 -7.76 -0.87
CA VAL A 199 11.46 -7.35 -2.19
C VAL A 199 12.58 -6.33 -2.08
N LEU A 200 12.71 -5.64 -0.94
CA LEU A 200 13.83 -4.73 -0.71
C LEU A 200 15.15 -5.52 -0.74
N PRO A 201 16.15 -5.04 -1.49
CA PRO A 201 17.42 -5.74 -1.62
C PRO A 201 18.08 -5.90 -0.25
N LYS A 202 18.73 -7.04 -0.05
CA LYS A 202 19.81 -7.10 0.94
C LYS A 202 20.97 -6.34 0.30
N GLU A 203 21.42 -5.26 0.95
CA GLU A 203 22.60 -4.52 0.49
C GLU A 203 23.73 -5.51 0.15
N GLN A 204 24.19 -5.51 -1.10
CA GLN A 204 25.35 -6.27 -1.51
C GLN A 204 26.55 -5.65 -0.78
N SER A 205 27.22 -6.44 0.07
CA SER A 205 28.53 -6.07 0.58
C SER A 205 29.38 -5.72 -0.63
N ASN A 206 29.88 -4.49 -0.73
CA ASN A 206 30.99 -4.17 -1.60
C ASN A 206 32.08 -5.20 -1.29
N LEU A 207 32.20 -6.24 -2.13
CA LEU A 207 33.35 -7.10 -2.19
C LEU A 207 34.49 -6.14 -2.53
N ARG A 208 35.22 -5.69 -1.52
CA ARG A 208 36.54 -5.12 -1.71
C ARG A 208 37.34 -6.26 -2.31
N ILE A 209 37.37 -6.33 -3.64
CA ILE A 209 38.39 -7.06 -4.37
C ILE A 209 39.69 -6.40 -3.91
N VAL A 210 40.34 -7.02 -2.95
CA VAL A 210 41.72 -6.69 -2.60
C VAL A 210 42.51 -7.13 -3.82
N GLN A 211 42.78 -6.21 -4.73
CA GLN A 211 43.77 -6.41 -5.77
C GLN A 211 45.08 -6.71 -5.04
N ARG A 212 45.58 -7.94 -5.24
CA ARG A 212 46.94 -8.33 -4.89
C ARG A 212 47.84 -8.05 -6.07
#